data_AF-A0A435H1P9-F1
#
_entry.id   AF-A0A435H1P9-F1
#
_cell.length_a   1.000
_cell.length_b   1.000
_cell.length_c   1.000
_cell.angle_alpha   90.00
_cell.angle_beta   90.00
_cell.angle_gamma   90.00
#
_symmetry.space_group_name_H-M   'P 1'
#
loop_
_entity.id
_entity.type
_entity.pdbx_description
1 polymer ?
#
loop_
_entity_poly.entity_id
_entity_poly.type
_entity_poly.pdbx_seq_one_letter_code
_entity_poly.pdbx_strand_id
1 'polypeptide(L)'
;RLYLCHFLGMEGAHQVLSATGSAQLSAVLGSAVIQANPFLTGKTASYVVDWAERKMGQKLGRMATGAAQQTTTTEVRQTSPEFEKYKQAVTAVISSIQNTL
;
A
#
# COMPACT_ATOMS: atom_id res chain seq x y z
N ARG A 1 0.93 11.70 -13.34
CA ARG A 1 0.02 11.29 -14.46
C ARG A 1 0.23 9.84 -14.92
N LEU A 2 1.45 9.42 -15.26
CA LEU A 2 1.74 8.04 -15.68
C LEU A 2 1.19 6.95 -14.74
N TYR A 3 1.35 7.12 -13.42
CA TYR A 3 0.80 6.18 -12.45
C TYR A 3 -0.74 6.11 -12.47
N LEU A 4 -1.41 7.22 -12.78
CA LEU A 4 -2.86 7.25 -12.92
C LEU A 4 -3.29 6.42 -14.13
N CYS A 5 -2.59 6.55 -15.26
CA CYS A 5 -2.83 5.73 -16.45
C CYS A 5 -2.55 4.24 -16.20
N HIS A 6 -1.55 3.92 -15.38
CA HIS A 6 -1.26 2.54 -15.00
C HIS A 6 -2.35 1.94 -14.10
N PHE A 7 -2.90 2.74 -13.20
CA PHE A 7 -3.88 2.29 -12.21
C PHE A 7 -5.32 2.26 -12.74
N LEU A 8 -5.75 3.30 -13.45
CA LEU A 8 -7.11 3.45 -13.98
C LEU A 8 -7.22 3.13 -15.48
N GLY A 9 -6.12 2.81 -16.15
CA GLY A 9 -6.05 2.76 -17.61
C GLY A 9 -5.97 4.16 -18.25
N MET A 10 -5.73 4.19 -19.55
CA MET A 10 -5.62 5.43 -20.32
C MET A 10 -6.92 6.24 -20.28
N GLU A 11 -8.06 5.58 -20.43
CA GLU A 11 -9.38 6.22 -20.46
C GLU A 11 -9.77 6.79 -19.10
N GLY A 12 -9.62 6.01 -18.02
CA GLY A 12 -9.91 6.49 -16.65
C GLY A 12 -8.99 7.65 -16.25
N ALA A 13 -7.72 7.61 -16.63
CA ALA A 13 -6.82 8.72 -16.38
C ALA A 13 -7.18 9.98 -17.19
N HIS A 14 -7.63 9.83 -18.44
CA HIS A 14 -8.10 10.96 -19.25
C HIS A 14 -9.33 11.61 -18.60
N GLN A 15 -10.33 10.82 -18.20
CA GLN A 15 -11.56 11.31 -17.56
C GLN A 15 -11.26 12.11 -16.28
N VAL A 16 -10.38 11.61 -15.41
CA VAL A 16 -9.98 12.32 -14.18
C VAL A 16 -9.22 13.61 -14.48
N LEU A 17 -8.34 13.62 -15.49
CA LEU A 17 -7.57 14.80 -15.86
C LEU A 17 -8.41 15.84 -16.61
N SER A 18 -9.48 15.44 -17.29
CA SER A 18 -10.44 16.33 -17.94
C SER A 18 -11.53 16.87 -17.01
N ALA A 19 -11.76 16.20 -15.88
CA ALA A 19 -12.76 16.60 -14.91
C ALA A 19 -12.32 17.83 -14.09
N THR A 20 -13.30 18.56 -13.56
CA THR A 20 -13.04 19.63 -12.59
C THR A 20 -12.35 19.04 -11.34
N GLY A 21 -11.31 19.69 -10.83
CA GLY A 21 -10.54 19.17 -9.69
C GLY A 21 -11.37 18.92 -8.41
N SER A 22 -12.48 19.65 -8.23
CA SER A 22 -13.44 19.46 -7.13
C SER A 22 -14.49 18.39 -7.39
N ALA A 23 -14.58 17.85 -8.62
CA ALA A 23 -15.53 16.81 -8.95
C ALA A 23 -15.25 15.54 -8.14
N GLN A 24 -16.32 14.90 -7.71
CA GLN A 24 -16.26 13.69 -6.92
C GLN A 24 -15.89 12.51 -7.82
N LEU A 25 -14.95 11.68 -7.37
CA LEU A 25 -14.41 10.61 -8.22
C LEU A 25 -15.46 9.58 -8.65
N SER A 26 -16.44 9.35 -7.77
CA SER A 26 -17.61 8.50 -8.02
C SER A 26 -18.45 8.98 -9.21
N ALA A 27 -18.56 10.29 -9.41
CA ALA A 27 -19.29 10.89 -10.52
C ALA A 27 -18.50 10.87 -11.84
N VAL A 28 -17.17 10.85 -11.76
CA VAL A 28 -16.29 10.86 -12.95
C VAL A 28 -16.07 9.45 -13.50
N LEU A 29 -15.72 8.49 -12.63
CA LEU A 29 -15.32 7.13 -13.04
C LEU A 29 -16.40 6.07 -12.80
N GLY A 30 -17.45 6.41 -12.07
CA GLY A 30 -18.51 5.49 -11.69
C GLY A 30 -18.22 4.65 -10.44
N SER A 31 -19.25 3.96 -9.97
CA SER A 31 -19.22 3.20 -8.71
C SER A 31 -18.32 1.96 -8.75
N ALA A 32 -18.13 1.34 -9.91
CA ALA A 32 -17.30 0.13 -10.06
C ALA A 32 -15.84 0.39 -9.65
N VAL A 33 -15.27 1.53 -10.06
CA VAL A 33 -13.89 1.90 -9.70
C VAL A 33 -13.76 2.20 -8.21
N ILE A 34 -14.79 2.78 -7.60
CA ILE A 34 -14.82 3.07 -6.16
C ILE A 34 -14.95 1.79 -5.34
N GLN A 35 -15.76 0.83 -5.79
CA GLN A 35 -15.91 -0.47 -5.13
C GLN A 35 -14.61 -1.29 -5.20
N ALA A 36 -13.94 -1.29 -6.36
CA ALA A 36 -12.64 -1.93 -6.50
C ALA A 36 -11.54 -1.24 -5.66
N ASN A 37 -11.71 0.06 -5.37
CA ASN A 37 -10.71 0.89 -4.71
C ASN A 37 -11.33 1.72 -3.57
N PRO A 38 -11.67 1.10 -2.42
CA PRO A 38 -12.43 1.78 -1.36
C PRO A 38 -11.74 3.03 -0.78
N PHE A 39 -10.41 3.12 -0.89
CA PHE A 39 -9.64 4.29 -0.44
C PHE A 39 -9.94 5.57 -1.23
N LEU A 40 -10.57 5.44 -2.40
CA LEU A 40 -11.02 6.57 -3.24
C LEU A 40 -12.41 7.08 -2.84
N THR A 41 -13.08 6.44 -1.89
CA THR A 41 -14.42 6.82 -1.44
C THR A 41 -14.41 8.24 -0.86
N GLY A 42 -15.32 9.09 -1.36
CA GLY A 42 -15.45 10.49 -0.94
C GLY A 42 -14.26 11.37 -1.31
N LYS A 43 -13.41 10.96 -2.26
CA LYS A 43 -12.29 11.75 -2.76
C LYS A 43 -12.64 12.49 -4.04
N THR A 44 -11.87 13.53 -4.34
CA THR A 44 -12.01 14.37 -5.54
C THR A 44 -10.98 14.02 -6.60
N ALA A 45 -11.21 14.47 -7.84
CA ALA A 45 -10.26 14.32 -8.94
C ALA A 45 -8.88 14.88 -8.59
N SER A 46 -8.81 16.08 -7.98
CA SER A 46 -7.54 16.68 -7.57
C SER A 46 -6.78 15.82 -6.57
N TYR A 47 -7.47 15.27 -5.56
CA TYR A 47 -6.85 14.41 -4.56
C TYR A 47 -6.16 13.19 -5.19
N VAL A 48 -6.81 12.57 -6.18
CA VAL A 48 -6.29 11.34 -6.81
C VAL A 48 -5.13 11.64 -7.75
N VAL A 49 -5.15 12.78 -8.42
CA VAL A 49 -4.00 13.26 -9.21
C VAL A 49 -2.79 13.48 -8.29
N ASP A 50 -2.97 14.22 -7.19
CA ASP A 50 -1.91 14.48 -6.20
C ASP A 50 -1.39 13.18 -5.58
N TRP A 51 -2.29 12.25 -5.24
CA TRP A 51 -1.93 10.93 -4.73
C TRP A 51 -1.08 10.16 -5.75
N ALA A 52 -1.50 10.11 -7.02
CA ALA A 52 -0.76 9.41 -8.06
C ALA A 52 0.63 10.02 -8.30
N GLU A 53 0.76 11.34 -8.19
CA GLU A 53 2.04 12.03 -8.28
C GLU A 53 2.95 11.72 -7.09
N ARG A 54 2.41 11.75 -5.86
CA ARG A 54 3.14 11.30 -4.66
C ARG A 54 3.61 9.85 -4.79
N LYS A 55 2.80 8.95 -5.36
CA LYS A 55 3.18 7.54 -5.53
C LYS A 55 4.38 7.37 -6.48
N MET A 56 4.52 8.22 -7.50
CA MET A 56 5.73 8.24 -8.33
C MET A 56 6.90 8.94 -7.65
N GLY A 57 6.66 10.09 -7.00
CA GLY A 57 7.69 10.86 -6.31
C GLY A 57 8.32 10.12 -5.14
N GLN A 58 7.53 9.33 -4.39
CA GLN A 58 8.03 8.46 -3.32
C GLN A 58 8.92 7.33 -3.85
N LYS A 59 8.66 6.82 -5.06
CA LYS A 59 9.52 5.79 -5.68
C LYS A 59 10.88 6.36 -6.05
N LEU A 60 10.92 7.60 -6.58
CA LEU A 60 12.15 8.32 -6.88
C LEU A 60 12.88 8.77 -5.61
N GLY A 61 12.14 9.22 -4.58
CA GLY A 61 12.67 9.56 -3.27
C GLY A 61 13.35 8.37 -2.60
N ARG A 62 12.74 7.18 -2.62
CA ARG A 62 13.34 5.93 -2.09
C ARG A 62 14.56 5.43 -2.87
N MET A 63 14.69 5.79 -4.15
CA MET A 63 15.89 5.49 -4.95
C MET A 63 17.00 6.53 -4.71
N ALA A 64 16.66 7.81 -4.53
CA ALA A 64 17.61 8.87 -4.17
C ALA A 64 18.05 8.82 -2.70
N THR A 65 17.22 8.26 -1.81
CA THR A 65 17.56 7.97 -0.40
C THR A 65 18.08 6.54 -0.19
N GLY A 66 18.61 5.92 -1.24
CA GLY A 66 19.47 4.73 -1.10
C GLY A 66 20.73 4.94 -0.25
N ALA A 67 20.97 6.17 0.24
CA ALA A 67 21.98 6.50 1.24
C ALA A 67 21.42 7.08 2.56
N ALA A 68 20.10 7.04 2.81
CA ALA A 68 19.52 7.41 4.11
C ALA A 68 18.10 6.86 4.31
N GLN A 69 18.01 5.64 4.83
CA GLN A 69 17.07 5.20 5.86
C GLN A 69 15.67 5.85 5.89
N GLN A 70 14.68 5.21 5.25
CA GLN A 70 13.32 5.08 5.84
C GLN A 70 12.75 3.71 5.48
N THR A 71 13.35 2.66 6.04
CA THR A 71 12.57 1.52 6.49
C THR A 71 11.59 2.06 7.52
N THR A 72 10.33 2.23 7.14
CA THR A 72 9.26 2.03 8.12
C THR A 72 9.33 0.56 8.47
N THR A 73 10.22 0.24 9.41
CA THR A 73 10.05 -0.89 10.31
C THR A 73 8.65 -0.68 10.85
N THR A 74 7.67 -1.38 10.29
CA THR A 74 6.52 -1.81 11.05
C THR A 74 7.12 -2.30 12.33
N GLU A 75 6.97 -1.51 13.39
CA GLU A 75 7.31 -1.90 14.74
C GLU A 75 6.52 -3.19 14.94
N VAL A 76 7.21 -4.31 14.69
CA VAL A 76 6.75 -5.64 15.05
C VAL A 76 6.65 -5.49 16.54
N ARG A 77 5.42 -5.20 16.98
CA ARG A 77 5.02 -5.24 18.37
C ARG A 77 5.76 -6.39 18.99
N GLN A 78 6.64 -6.02 19.90
CA GLN A 78 7.31 -6.87 20.86
C GLN A 78 6.48 -8.12 21.08
N THR A 79 7.09 -9.26 20.73
CA THR A 79 6.71 -10.61 21.14
C THR A 79 5.47 -10.67 22.03
N SER A 80 4.31 -10.90 21.39
CA SER A 80 3.13 -11.35 22.12
C SER A 80 3.50 -12.58 22.95
N PRO A 81 3.02 -12.72 24.20
CA PRO A 81 3.33 -13.88 25.05
C PRO A 81 2.97 -15.22 24.41
N GLU A 82 2.05 -15.23 23.44
CA GLU A 82 1.76 -16.43 22.63
C GLU A 82 2.94 -16.85 21.74
N PHE A 83 3.70 -15.89 21.22
CA PHE A 83 4.86 -16.17 20.38
C PHE A 83 6.00 -16.80 21.18
N GLU A 84 6.19 -16.42 22.44
CA GLU A 84 7.17 -17.06 23.33
C GLU A 84 6.80 -18.51 23.63
N LYS A 85 5.52 -18.77 23.92
CA LYS A 85 5.01 -20.14 24.11
C LYS A 85 5.20 -20.98 22.85
N TYR A 86 4.91 -20.41 21.68
CA TYR A 86 5.14 -21.08 20.41
C TYR A 86 6.63 -21.38 20.19
N LYS A 87 7.52 -20.42 20.46
CA LYS A 87 8.97 -20.61 20.35
C LYS A 87 9.46 -21.75 21.25
N GLN A 88 8.98 -21.81 22.49
CA GLN A 88 9.33 -22.87 23.44
C GLN A 88 8.83 -24.25 22.98
N ALA A 89 7.59 -24.33 22.48
CA ALA A 89 7.04 -25.57 21.95
C ALA A 89 7.84 -26.09 20.74
N VAL A 90 8.18 -25.20 19.80
CA VAL A 90 8.99 -25.55 18.63
C VAL A 90 10.39 -26.01 19.03
N THR A 91 11.03 -25.34 19.98
CA THR A 91 12.34 -25.77 20.51
C THR A 91 12.25 -27.15 21.16
N ALA A 92 11.21 -27.42 21.95
CA ALA A 92 11.03 -28.73 22.60
C ALA A 92 10.84 -29.87 21.58
N VAL A 93 10.11 -29.63 20.49
CA VAL A 93 9.93 -30.60 19.41
C VAL A 93 11.27 -30.88 18.72
N ILE A 94 12.05 -29.85 18.39
CA ILE A 94 13.36 -30.01 17.73
C ILE A 94 14.33 -30.78 18.65
N SER A 95 14.37 -30.46 19.94
CA SER A 95 15.19 -31.19 20.91
C SER A 95 14.75 -32.64 21.08
N SER A 96 13.44 -32.95 21.04
CA SER A 96 12.98 -34.34 21.11
C SER A 96 13.40 -35.19 19.90
N ILE A 97 13.47 -34.57 18.72
CA ILE A 97 13.91 -35.23 17.49
C ILE A 97 15.41 -35.50 17.56
N GLN A 98 16.20 -34.56 18.09
CA GLN A 98 17.65 -34.72 18.26
C GLN A 98 18.03 -35.75 19.32
N ASN A 99 17.21 -35.94 20.36
CA ASN A 99 17.49 -36.91 21.43
C ASN A 99 17.02 -38.35 21.11
N THR A 100 16.45 -38.58 19.92
CA THR A 100 15.96 -39.89 19.44
C THR A 100 16.86 -40.49 18.35
N LEU A 101 18.04 -39.89 18.11
CA LEU A 101 19.13 -40.44 17.29
C LEU A 101 20.33 -40.78 18.18
#